data_AF-A0A4W3GMT0-F1
#
_entry.id   AF-A0A4W3GMT0-F1
#
_cell.length_a   1.000
_cell.length_b   1.000
_cell.length_c   1.000
_cell.angle_alpha   90.00
_cell.angle_beta   90.00
_cell.angle_gamma   90.00
#
_symmetry.space_group_name_H-M   'P 1'
#
loop_
_entity.id
_entity.type
_entity.pdbx_description
1 polymer ?
#
loop_
_entity_poly.entity_id
_entity_poly.type
_entity_poly.pdbx_seq_one_letter_code
_entity_poly.pdbx_strand_id
1 'polypeptide(L)'
;MDIGVKGTKAFLLSERAQEYIQLSNRGLPLRVGQALSCLVQGVKNSGRIVQLSLSPAELRAATATTQQGWSLGSLQPGLLLQAEVTKVTRRGLMLRFLADFSGSVDFLHLEPGETYCRGQTVRACVLYVQPDGQQVGLSVRGLLLQPGTVLPLTTSHQLGEVLNSCTLTAYHTGAGATFHFGHGHLAFAHRRHMLEPSARFAARMFPEGSEHRGRILEHIPLEQIFLISLRPSVIEAQFLTYHDIQAGQLIKGTVVCLDALGLRVKVTEHIQGLVPTQHLADVPLKHPERLYSQGSEVTCRVLSVEAGLRRLTLTRKKTLVSSQLPPLLSYAAAVPGSQAHGHIVCVKDFGCIVRFYNKVRGLLPRHQLSAEPSAAPQDSFYTGQVVRVTVLKCDVAQEKLLLTLRDSGDVTAQPGAAGNTGTAAQYHTGEIVEVEVVGRSAEGLQVCIVPGAVPAVLPTIHLSDHPLTCPLLGDWLQAGDRLGRAMVLSQARGHIVSFKYSGSGWVGLQESLGVGVSVAGGAFPG
;
A
#
# COMPACT_ATOMS: atom_id res chain seq x y z
N MET A 1 28.82 -7.20 -19.45
CA MET A 1 27.44 -7.23 -18.94
C MET A 1 26.98 -8.67 -18.97
N ASP A 2 26.22 -9.10 -17.97
CA ASP A 2 25.58 -10.41 -17.99
C ASP A 2 24.18 -10.28 -18.58
N ILE A 3 23.82 -11.18 -19.48
CA ILE A 3 22.49 -11.27 -20.12
C ILE A 3 21.79 -12.60 -19.79
N GLY A 4 22.34 -13.40 -18.87
CA GLY A 4 21.79 -14.69 -18.45
C GLY A 4 22.03 -15.84 -19.44
N VAL A 5 22.88 -15.66 -20.45
CA VAL A 5 23.20 -16.68 -21.45
C VAL A 5 24.62 -17.21 -21.21
N LYS A 6 24.72 -18.48 -20.82
CA LYS A 6 26.01 -19.12 -20.52
C LYS A 6 26.94 -19.12 -21.74
N GLY A 7 28.21 -18.73 -21.53
CA GLY A 7 29.23 -18.71 -22.58
C GLY A 7 29.17 -17.48 -23.51
N THR A 8 28.22 -16.57 -23.30
CA THR A 8 28.08 -15.34 -24.08
C THR A 8 28.59 -14.13 -23.30
N LYS A 9 29.47 -13.34 -23.91
CA LYS A 9 29.94 -12.07 -23.37
C LYS A 9 29.18 -10.91 -24.03
N ALA A 10 28.40 -10.18 -23.25
CA ALA A 10 27.71 -8.99 -23.74
C ALA A 10 28.49 -7.69 -23.43
N PHE A 11 28.59 -6.82 -24.42
CA PHE A 11 29.33 -5.57 -24.39
C PHE A 11 28.44 -4.38 -24.77
N LEU A 12 28.58 -3.28 -24.04
CA LEU A 12 27.89 -2.01 -24.28
C LEU A 12 28.93 -0.92 -24.49
N LEU A 13 28.86 -0.23 -25.64
CA LEU A 13 29.74 0.91 -25.93
C LEU A 13 29.36 2.10 -25.05
N SER A 14 30.34 2.74 -24.40
CA SER A 14 30.11 3.90 -23.51
C SER A 14 29.39 5.05 -24.22
N GLU A 15 29.72 5.31 -25.48
CA GLU A 15 29.05 6.33 -26.31
C GLU A 15 27.54 6.08 -26.43
N ARG A 16 27.13 4.80 -26.52
CA ARG A 16 25.72 4.39 -26.62
C ARG A 16 24.99 4.34 -25.29
N ALA A 17 25.70 4.59 -24.19
CA ALA A 17 25.12 4.74 -22.86
C ALA A 17 24.97 6.21 -22.42
N GLN A 18 25.66 7.14 -23.09
CA GLN A 18 25.76 8.54 -22.65
C GLN A 18 24.39 9.24 -22.56
N GLU A 19 23.55 9.06 -23.57
CA GLU A 19 22.22 9.65 -23.62
C GLU A 19 21.30 9.10 -22.52
N TYR A 20 21.35 7.79 -22.27
CA TYR A 20 20.63 7.15 -21.16
C TYR A 20 21.12 7.66 -19.81
N ILE A 21 22.44 7.79 -19.63
CA ILE A 21 23.04 8.32 -18.40
C ILE A 21 22.49 9.71 -18.09
N GLN A 22 22.47 10.60 -19.08
CA GLN A 22 22.00 11.97 -18.92
C GLN A 22 20.50 12.04 -18.63
N LEU A 23 19.68 11.37 -19.44
CA LEU A 23 18.22 11.52 -19.39
C LEU A 23 17.56 10.63 -18.32
N SER A 24 17.95 9.35 -18.28
CA SER A 24 17.25 8.32 -17.50
C SER A 24 17.97 7.99 -16.19
N ASN A 25 19.31 8.04 -16.18
CA ASN A 25 20.11 7.83 -14.97
C ASN A 25 20.40 9.13 -14.21
N ARG A 26 19.73 10.24 -14.56
CA ARG A 26 19.83 11.56 -13.92
C ARG A 26 21.26 12.09 -13.83
N GLY A 27 22.07 11.83 -14.86
CA GLY A 27 23.48 12.24 -14.92
C GLY A 27 24.44 11.36 -14.14
N LEU A 28 23.97 10.31 -13.46
CA LEU A 28 24.83 9.39 -12.71
C LEU A 28 25.45 8.33 -13.65
N PRO A 29 26.71 7.90 -13.43
CA PRO A 29 27.31 6.83 -14.23
C PRO A 29 26.60 5.49 -14.01
N LEU A 30 26.67 4.61 -15.03
CA LEU A 30 26.19 3.22 -14.93
C LEU A 30 26.98 2.46 -13.87
N ARG A 31 26.32 1.56 -13.13
CA ARG A 31 26.95 0.82 -12.02
C ARG A 31 26.87 -0.69 -12.20
N VAL A 32 27.82 -1.40 -11.59
CA VAL A 32 27.81 -2.88 -11.54
C VAL A 32 26.53 -3.34 -10.84
N GLY A 33 25.86 -4.36 -11.35
CA GLY A 33 24.58 -4.85 -10.80
C GLY A 33 23.35 -4.00 -11.14
N GLN A 34 23.49 -2.88 -11.84
CA GLN A 34 22.36 -2.14 -12.39
C GLN A 34 21.67 -2.97 -13.49
N ALA A 35 20.38 -3.26 -13.30
CA ALA A 35 19.56 -3.87 -14.34
C ALA A 35 19.27 -2.82 -15.42
N LEU A 36 19.45 -3.22 -16.67
CA LEU A 36 19.35 -2.34 -17.83
C LEU A 36 18.53 -3.03 -18.91
N SER A 37 17.53 -2.32 -19.44
CA SER A 37 16.81 -2.74 -20.63
C SER A 37 17.62 -2.31 -21.85
N CYS A 38 18.30 -3.28 -22.48
CA CYS A 38 19.20 -3.04 -23.60
C CYS A 38 18.63 -3.60 -24.89
N LEU A 39 18.95 -2.95 -26.01
CA LEU A 39 18.73 -3.51 -27.35
C LEU A 39 19.92 -4.37 -27.74
N VAL A 40 19.68 -5.58 -28.22
CA VAL A 40 20.70 -6.40 -28.88
C VAL A 40 20.87 -5.88 -30.31
N GLN A 41 22.02 -5.28 -30.59
CA GLN A 41 22.32 -4.71 -31.92
C GLN A 41 22.99 -5.69 -32.85
N GLY A 42 23.77 -6.63 -32.29
CA GLY A 42 24.52 -7.57 -33.10
C GLY A 42 25.02 -8.75 -32.28
N VAL A 43 25.03 -9.90 -32.92
CA VAL A 43 25.57 -11.15 -32.38
C VAL A 43 26.73 -11.58 -33.27
N LYS A 44 27.92 -11.75 -32.69
CA LYS A 44 29.15 -12.14 -33.37
C LYS A 44 29.66 -13.47 -32.83
N ASN A 45 30.53 -14.12 -33.59
CA ASN A 45 31.23 -15.35 -33.21
C ASN A 45 30.27 -16.45 -32.72
N SER A 46 29.21 -16.72 -33.50
CA SER A 46 28.23 -17.76 -33.22
C SER A 46 27.56 -17.66 -31.84
N GLY A 47 27.28 -16.43 -31.37
CA GLY A 47 26.62 -16.19 -30.08
C GLY A 47 27.56 -15.92 -28.92
N ARG A 48 28.89 -15.99 -29.10
CA ARG A 48 29.85 -15.74 -28.01
C ARG A 48 29.99 -14.28 -27.64
N ILE A 49 29.75 -13.36 -28.58
CA ILE A 49 29.86 -11.91 -28.35
C ILE A 49 28.56 -11.25 -28.76
N VAL A 50 27.97 -10.49 -27.84
CA VAL A 50 26.74 -9.72 -28.07
C VAL A 50 27.02 -8.24 -27.87
N GLN A 51 26.65 -7.42 -28.85
CA GLN A 51 26.74 -5.97 -28.76
C GLN A 51 25.38 -5.39 -28.36
N LEU A 52 25.38 -4.56 -27.32
CA LEU A 52 24.21 -3.94 -26.71
C LEU A 52 24.19 -2.44 -26.96
N SER A 53 23.00 -1.85 -26.92
CA SER A 53 22.77 -0.41 -26.92
C SER A 53 21.73 -0.01 -25.87
N LEU A 54 21.93 1.20 -25.33
CA LEU A 54 21.02 1.87 -24.40
C LEU A 54 20.43 3.15 -24.99
N SER A 55 20.61 3.41 -26.29
CA SER A 55 20.02 4.60 -26.90
C SER A 55 18.50 4.58 -26.69
N PRO A 56 17.92 5.58 -26.00
CA PRO A 56 16.48 5.67 -25.80
C PRO A 56 15.71 5.69 -27.12
N ALA A 57 16.26 6.32 -28.17
CA ALA A 57 15.66 6.34 -29.50
C ALA A 57 15.59 4.94 -30.12
N GLU A 58 16.68 4.18 -30.07
CA GLU A 58 16.72 2.81 -30.62
C GLU A 58 15.84 1.86 -29.82
N LEU A 59 15.86 1.95 -28.47
CA LEU A 59 14.98 1.16 -27.60
C LEU A 59 13.50 1.45 -27.87
N ARG A 60 13.15 2.72 -28.04
CA ARG A 60 11.80 3.14 -28.41
C ARG A 60 11.45 2.79 -29.84
N ALA A 61 12.38 2.51 -30.74
CA ALA A 61 12.07 2.03 -32.10
C ALA A 61 12.01 0.49 -32.18
N ALA A 62 12.63 -0.20 -31.24
CA ALA A 62 12.73 -1.65 -31.24
C ALA A 62 11.34 -2.33 -31.20
N THR A 63 11.18 -3.35 -32.04
CA THR A 63 10.00 -4.22 -32.07
C THR A 63 10.44 -5.64 -32.38
N ALA A 64 9.69 -6.61 -31.85
CA ALA A 64 9.83 -8.02 -32.17
C ALA A 64 9.49 -8.25 -33.63
N THR A 65 10.33 -9.03 -34.33
CA THR A 65 10.10 -9.42 -35.72
C THR A 65 10.04 -10.94 -35.84
N THR A 66 9.70 -11.45 -37.02
CA THR A 66 9.65 -12.91 -37.23
C THR A 66 11.04 -13.56 -37.24
N GLN A 67 12.11 -12.78 -37.35
CA GLN A 67 13.48 -13.29 -37.46
C GLN A 67 13.99 -13.94 -36.17
N GLN A 68 13.44 -13.60 -35.01
CA GLN A 68 13.91 -14.15 -33.73
C GLN A 68 13.27 -15.49 -33.34
N GLY A 69 12.36 -16.05 -34.16
CA GLY A 69 11.80 -17.39 -33.91
C GLY A 69 10.99 -17.50 -32.61
N TRP A 70 10.06 -16.58 -32.40
CA TRP A 70 9.24 -16.52 -31.17
C TRP A 70 8.35 -17.75 -31.00
N SER A 71 8.28 -18.24 -29.76
CA SER A 71 7.26 -19.17 -29.27
C SER A 71 6.33 -18.45 -28.27
N LEU A 72 5.14 -19.01 -28.02
CA LEU A 72 4.19 -18.43 -27.06
C LEU A 72 4.82 -18.18 -25.68
N GLY A 73 5.63 -19.11 -25.17
CA GLY A 73 6.31 -18.97 -23.87
C GLY A 73 7.45 -17.95 -23.86
N SER A 74 7.97 -17.58 -25.04
CA SER A 74 9.02 -16.55 -25.16
C SER A 74 8.47 -15.13 -25.24
N LEU A 75 7.16 -14.97 -25.47
CA LEU A 75 6.51 -13.66 -25.44
C LEU A 75 6.39 -13.20 -23.98
N GLN A 76 7.08 -12.12 -23.65
CA GLN A 76 7.10 -11.58 -22.28
C GLN A 76 6.33 -10.26 -22.21
N PRO A 77 5.70 -9.94 -21.06
CA PRO A 77 5.14 -8.62 -20.82
C PRO A 77 6.15 -7.50 -21.08
N GLY A 78 5.71 -6.42 -21.71
CA GLY A 78 6.56 -5.30 -22.14
C GLY A 78 7.16 -5.46 -23.54
N LEU A 79 7.04 -6.63 -24.17
CA LEU A 79 7.52 -6.85 -25.54
C LEU A 79 6.71 -6.00 -26.53
N LEU A 80 7.41 -5.20 -27.33
CA LEU A 80 6.79 -4.38 -28.38
C LEU A 80 6.79 -5.11 -29.71
N LEU A 81 5.70 -5.00 -30.45
CA LEU A 81 5.54 -5.65 -31.74
C LEU A 81 4.69 -4.79 -32.69
N GLN A 82 4.84 -5.06 -33.98
CA GLN A 82 3.92 -4.57 -35.01
C GLN A 82 2.85 -5.62 -35.22
N ALA A 83 1.59 -5.19 -35.26
CA ALA A 83 0.45 -6.06 -35.41
C ALA A 83 -0.56 -5.48 -36.41
N GLU A 84 -1.19 -6.35 -37.17
CA GLU A 84 -2.26 -5.99 -38.09
C GLU A 84 -3.63 -6.18 -37.43
N VAL A 85 -4.49 -5.16 -37.54
CA VAL A 85 -5.87 -5.23 -37.05
C VAL A 85 -6.68 -6.18 -37.93
N THR A 86 -6.97 -7.38 -37.43
CA THR A 86 -7.78 -8.36 -38.15
C THR A 86 -9.27 -8.10 -38.01
N LYS A 87 -9.70 -7.64 -36.83
CA LYS A 87 -11.11 -7.37 -36.52
C LYS A 87 -11.23 -6.27 -35.48
N VAL A 88 -12.09 -5.30 -35.76
CA VAL A 88 -12.53 -4.28 -34.81
C VAL A 88 -13.81 -4.79 -34.15
N THR A 89 -13.84 -4.87 -32.82
CA THR A 89 -14.97 -5.34 -32.04
C THR A 89 -15.49 -4.22 -31.13
N ARG A 90 -16.70 -4.39 -30.59
CA ARG A 90 -17.24 -3.44 -29.59
C ARG A 90 -16.44 -3.40 -28.28
N ARG A 91 -15.58 -4.39 -28.03
CA ARG A 91 -14.80 -4.52 -26.79
C ARG A 91 -13.30 -4.30 -27.01
N GLY A 92 -12.90 -3.84 -28.20
CA GLY A 92 -11.50 -3.61 -28.55
C GLY A 92 -11.11 -4.27 -29.87
N LEU A 93 -9.86 -4.70 -30.00
CA LEU A 93 -9.28 -5.15 -31.26
C LEU A 93 -8.81 -6.60 -31.20
N MET A 94 -8.91 -7.30 -32.32
CA MET A 94 -8.20 -8.56 -32.54
C MET A 94 -7.06 -8.29 -33.51
N LEU A 95 -5.85 -8.66 -33.11
CA LEU A 95 -4.62 -8.37 -33.81
C LEU A 95 -3.94 -9.67 -34.24
N ARG A 96 -3.30 -9.66 -35.41
CA ARG A 96 -2.37 -10.71 -35.86
C ARG A 96 -0.96 -10.13 -35.89
N PHE A 97 0.01 -10.87 -35.39
CA PHE A 97 1.40 -10.42 -35.32
C PHE A 97 2.36 -11.59 -35.42
N LEU A 98 3.63 -11.31 -35.73
CA LEU A 98 4.70 -12.31 -35.79
C LEU A 98 4.32 -13.56 -36.61
N ALA A 99 3.71 -13.34 -37.78
CA ALA A 99 3.12 -14.31 -38.70
C ALA A 99 1.89 -15.07 -38.17
N ASP A 100 2.03 -15.82 -37.08
CA ASP A 100 1.06 -16.85 -36.69
C ASP A 100 0.31 -16.54 -35.40
N PHE A 101 0.78 -15.58 -34.62
CA PHE A 101 0.17 -15.26 -33.34
C PHE A 101 -1.04 -14.35 -33.50
N SER A 102 -2.02 -14.59 -32.63
CA SER A 102 -3.21 -13.76 -32.51
C SER A 102 -3.31 -13.24 -31.07
N GLY A 103 -3.76 -12.01 -30.93
CA GLY A 103 -3.93 -11.37 -29.62
C GLY A 103 -5.11 -10.44 -29.62
N SER A 104 -5.54 -10.06 -28.42
CA SER A 104 -6.66 -9.15 -28.21
C SER A 104 -6.20 -7.92 -27.43
N VAL A 105 -6.71 -6.77 -27.85
CA VAL A 105 -6.58 -5.50 -27.11
C VAL A 105 -7.95 -5.18 -26.54
N ASP A 106 -8.03 -5.03 -25.22
CA ASP A 106 -9.26 -4.57 -24.56
C ASP A 106 -9.48 -3.07 -24.81
N PHE A 107 -10.74 -2.62 -24.79
CA PHE A 107 -11.11 -1.23 -25.02
C PHE A 107 -10.45 -0.23 -24.04
N LEU A 108 -10.09 -0.66 -22.82
CA LEU A 108 -9.34 0.18 -21.86
C LEU A 108 -7.86 0.36 -22.23
N HIS A 109 -7.36 -0.49 -23.14
CA HIS A 109 -6.00 -0.48 -23.67
C HIS A 109 -5.91 0.06 -25.11
N LEU A 110 -6.95 0.76 -25.57
CA LEU A 110 -6.94 1.57 -26.78
C LEU A 110 -6.48 2.99 -26.49
N GLU A 111 -5.95 3.69 -27.50
CA GLU A 111 -5.73 5.13 -27.36
C GLU A 111 -7.06 5.90 -27.40
N PRO A 112 -7.30 6.79 -26.44
CA PRO A 112 -8.52 7.59 -26.40
C PRO A 112 -8.65 8.49 -27.64
N GLY A 113 -9.82 8.48 -28.27
CA GLY A 113 -10.10 9.32 -29.43
C GLY A 113 -9.51 8.81 -30.76
N GLU A 114 -8.71 7.75 -30.74
CA GLU A 114 -8.25 7.10 -31.96
C GLU A 114 -9.30 6.15 -32.53
N THR A 115 -9.32 6.04 -33.86
CA THR A 115 -10.15 5.08 -34.58
C THR A 115 -9.27 4.06 -35.27
N TYR A 116 -9.73 2.81 -35.28
CA TYR A 116 -8.97 1.69 -35.83
C TYR A 116 -9.76 1.02 -36.96
N CYS A 117 -9.05 0.68 -38.03
CA CYS A 117 -9.62 0.03 -39.20
C CYS A 117 -9.02 -1.36 -39.41
N ARG A 118 -9.79 -2.29 -39.99
CA ARG A 118 -9.26 -3.59 -40.39
C ARG A 118 -8.15 -3.42 -41.43
N GLY A 119 -7.06 -4.17 -41.29
CA GLY A 119 -5.87 -4.09 -42.14
C GLY A 119 -4.87 -3.00 -41.72
N GLN A 120 -5.22 -2.16 -40.74
CA GLN A 120 -4.29 -1.17 -40.20
C GLN A 120 -3.17 -1.86 -39.41
N THR A 121 -1.93 -1.47 -39.67
CA THR A 121 -0.79 -1.86 -38.82
C THR A 121 -0.71 -0.92 -37.63
N VAL A 122 -0.72 -1.48 -36.43
CA VAL A 122 -0.58 -0.77 -35.16
C VAL A 122 0.61 -1.32 -34.39
N ARG A 123 1.24 -0.45 -33.61
CA ARG A 123 2.24 -0.88 -32.65
C ARG A 123 1.54 -1.30 -31.36
N ALA A 124 1.92 -2.45 -30.82
CA ALA A 124 1.33 -2.99 -29.60
C ALA A 124 2.40 -3.48 -28.62
N CYS A 125 2.04 -3.48 -27.34
CA CYS A 125 2.82 -3.98 -26.22
C CYS A 125 2.14 -5.22 -25.63
N VAL A 126 2.90 -6.28 -25.40
CA VAL A 126 2.40 -7.48 -24.72
C VAL A 126 2.16 -7.16 -23.25
N LEU A 127 0.95 -7.42 -22.76
CA LEU A 127 0.58 -7.28 -21.35
C LEU A 127 0.73 -8.60 -20.60
N TYR A 128 0.19 -9.67 -21.19
CA TYR A 128 0.23 -11.01 -20.62
C TYR A 128 0.06 -12.05 -21.72
N VAL A 129 0.47 -13.26 -21.40
CA VAL A 129 0.26 -14.44 -22.24
C VAL A 129 -0.48 -15.46 -21.39
N GLN A 130 -1.63 -15.89 -21.86
CA GLN A 130 -2.39 -16.97 -21.23
C GLN A 130 -2.03 -18.30 -21.92
N PRO A 131 -1.28 -19.20 -21.26
CA PRO A 131 -0.77 -20.41 -21.90
C PRO A 131 -1.89 -21.34 -22.37
N ASP A 132 -2.89 -21.58 -21.52
CA ASP A 132 -3.97 -22.54 -21.76
C ASP A 132 -4.86 -22.16 -22.95
N GLY A 133 -5.13 -20.85 -23.09
CA GLY A 133 -5.98 -20.31 -24.15
C GLY A 133 -5.21 -19.91 -25.41
N GLN A 134 -3.87 -19.97 -25.36
CA GLN A 134 -2.97 -19.40 -26.37
C GLN A 134 -3.33 -17.94 -26.74
N GLN A 135 -3.89 -17.20 -25.79
CA GLN A 135 -4.29 -15.81 -25.98
C GLN A 135 -3.20 -14.88 -25.48
N VAL A 136 -2.90 -13.87 -26.29
CA VAL A 136 -1.97 -12.79 -25.91
C VAL A 136 -2.77 -11.52 -25.68
N GLY A 137 -2.72 -11.01 -24.46
CA GLY A 137 -3.26 -9.70 -24.10
C GLY A 137 -2.30 -8.62 -24.57
N LEU A 138 -2.80 -7.67 -25.36
CA LEU A 138 -2.02 -6.60 -25.95
C LEU A 138 -2.57 -5.23 -25.52
N SER A 139 -1.71 -4.22 -25.54
CA SER A 139 -2.09 -2.81 -25.40
C SER A 139 -1.53 -1.99 -26.55
N VAL A 140 -2.33 -1.07 -27.08
CA VAL A 140 -1.86 -0.09 -28.07
C VAL A 140 -1.64 1.28 -27.43
N ARG A 141 -1.70 1.37 -26.10
CA ARG A 141 -1.57 2.66 -25.41
C ARG A 141 -0.18 3.24 -25.52
N GLY A 142 -0.08 4.49 -25.96
CA GLY A 142 1.16 5.21 -26.24
C GLY A 142 2.15 5.18 -25.07
N LEU A 143 1.64 5.27 -23.84
CA LEU A 143 2.44 5.18 -22.62
C LEU A 143 3.17 3.83 -22.46
N LEU A 144 2.55 2.74 -22.92
CA LEU A 144 3.10 1.39 -22.89
C LEU A 144 3.91 1.04 -24.13
N LEU A 145 3.84 1.88 -25.17
CA LEU A 145 4.64 1.74 -26.40
C LEU A 145 6.03 2.36 -26.29
N GLN A 146 6.35 3.01 -25.17
CA GLN A 146 7.63 3.69 -24.94
C GLN A 146 8.39 3.07 -23.76
N PRO A 147 9.30 2.11 -24.00
CA PRO A 147 10.11 1.51 -22.96
C PRO A 147 10.97 2.57 -22.26
N GLY A 148 11.02 2.50 -20.93
CA GLY A 148 11.84 3.41 -20.12
C GLY A 148 11.22 4.80 -19.89
N THR A 149 10.01 5.08 -20.38
CA THR A 149 9.30 6.31 -20.03
C THR A 149 8.90 6.28 -18.55
N VAL A 150 9.29 7.32 -17.81
CA VAL A 150 8.87 7.48 -16.42
C VAL A 150 7.41 7.90 -16.40
N LEU A 151 6.57 7.08 -15.77
CA LEU A 151 5.16 7.42 -15.57
C LEU A 151 5.07 8.60 -14.60
N PRO A 152 4.36 9.69 -14.95
CA PRO A 152 4.03 10.71 -13.97
C PRO A 152 3.05 10.11 -12.95
N LEU A 153 3.59 9.66 -11.81
CA LEU A 153 2.83 9.02 -10.72
C LEU A 153 1.99 10.03 -9.92
N THR A 154 2.21 11.33 -10.12
CA THR A 154 1.48 12.39 -9.41
C THR A 154 0.20 12.72 -10.15
N THR A 155 -0.93 12.30 -9.58
CA THR A 155 -2.26 12.80 -9.94
C THR A 155 -2.64 13.94 -9.01
N SER A 156 -3.29 14.98 -9.53
CA SER A 156 -3.94 16.01 -8.69
C SER A 156 -5.09 15.44 -7.88
N HIS A 157 -5.63 14.31 -8.29
CA HIS A 157 -6.81 13.69 -7.72
C HIS A 157 -6.48 12.68 -6.62
N GLN A 158 -7.31 12.66 -5.58
CA GLN A 158 -7.18 11.76 -4.43
C GLN A 158 -8.25 10.65 -4.46
N LEU A 159 -7.95 9.52 -3.83
CA LEU A 159 -8.95 8.48 -3.63
C LEU A 159 -10.12 9.02 -2.79
N GLY A 160 -11.35 8.69 -3.18
CA GLY A 160 -12.55 9.17 -2.52
C GLY A 160 -12.99 10.59 -2.90
N GLU A 161 -12.25 11.29 -3.76
CA GLU A 161 -12.68 12.58 -4.31
C GLU A 161 -13.99 12.45 -5.10
N VAL A 162 -14.90 13.40 -4.91
CA VAL A 162 -16.16 13.48 -5.64
C VAL A 162 -15.99 14.44 -6.82
N LEU A 163 -16.05 13.88 -8.02
CA LEU A 163 -16.10 14.60 -9.28
C LEU A 163 -17.51 15.16 -9.50
N ASN A 164 -17.60 16.48 -9.63
CA ASN A 164 -18.89 17.16 -9.81
C ASN A 164 -19.43 17.06 -11.25
N SER A 165 -18.56 16.85 -12.24
CA SER A 165 -18.96 16.58 -13.60
C SER A 165 -17.95 15.64 -14.26
N CYS A 166 -18.45 14.52 -14.78
CA CYS A 166 -17.74 13.62 -15.67
C CYS A 166 -18.62 13.35 -16.88
N THR A 167 -18.09 13.62 -18.07
CA THR A 167 -18.82 13.54 -19.34
C THR A 167 -18.67 12.14 -19.91
N LEU A 168 -19.79 11.47 -20.15
CA LEU A 168 -19.80 10.13 -20.74
C LEU A 168 -19.30 10.18 -22.18
N THR A 169 -18.35 9.32 -22.52
CA THR A 169 -17.78 9.26 -23.87
C THR A 169 -18.16 8.02 -24.63
N ALA A 170 -18.17 6.87 -23.96
CA ALA A 170 -18.54 5.63 -24.59
C ALA A 170 -19.22 4.70 -23.59
N TYR A 171 -20.32 4.07 -24.01
CA TYR A 171 -20.97 3.00 -23.27
C TYR A 171 -20.56 1.62 -23.82
N HIS A 172 -19.95 0.80 -22.96
CA HIS A 172 -19.46 -0.54 -23.30
C HIS A 172 -20.47 -1.59 -22.85
N THR A 173 -21.20 -2.16 -23.82
CA THR A 173 -22.31 -3.08 -23.53
C THR A 173 -21.88 -4.27 -22.67
N GLY A 174 -22.45 -4.34 -21.46
CA GLY A 174 -22.18 -5.40 -20.49
C GLY A 174 -20.97 -5.15 -19.58
N ALA A 175 -20.12 -4.16 -19.87
CA ALA A 175 -18.93 -3.85 -19.06
C ALA A 175 -19.13 -2.61 -18.19
N GLY A 176 -19.55 -1.48 -18.77
CA GLY A 176 -19.61 -0.20 -18.07
C GLY A 176 -19.62 0.99 -19.02
N ALA A 177 -19.16 2.14 -18.56
CA ALA A 177 -19.00 3.33 -19.37
C ALA A 177 -17.67 4.03 -19.10
N THR A 178 -17.12 4.64 -20.14
CA THR A 178 -15.94 5.51 -20.06
C THR A 178 -16.40 6.96 -20.00
N PHE A 179 -15.68 7.77 -19.23
CA PHE A 179 -15.94 9.18 -19.00
C PHE A 179 -14.64 9.97 -19.18
N HIS A 180 -14.77 11.23 -19.55
CA HIS A 180 -13.70 12.22 -19.38
C HIS A 180 -14.05 13.18 -18.25
N PHE A 181 -13.04 13.66 -17.54
CA PHE A 181 -13.19 14.71 -16.54
C PHE A 181 -11.90 15.53 -16.42
N GLY A 182 -12.02 16.75 -15.89
CA GLY A 182 -10.88 17.64 -15.68
C GLY A 182 -10.06 17.91 -16.95
N HIS A 183 -8.73 17.92 -16.81
CA HIS A 183 -7.77 18.18 -17.90
C HIS A 183 -7.57 16.97 -18.84
N GLY A 184 -8.65 16.31 -19.27
CA GLY A 184 -8.59 15.15 -20.18
C GLY A 184 -8.28 13.82 -19.49
N HIS A 185 -8.53 13.70 -18.18
CA HIS A 185 -8.41 12.43 -17.47
C HIS A 185 -9.52 11.47 -17.88
N LEU A 186 -9.17 10.19 -17.98
CA LEU A 186 -10.11 9.11 -18.27
C LEU A 186 -10.63 8.53 -16.97
N ALA A 187 -11.93 8.28 -16.92
CA ALA A 187 -12.56 7.48 -15.89
C ALA A 187 -13.35 6.33 -16.48
N PHE A 188 -13.45 5.24 -15.73
CA PHE A 188 -14.27 4.09 -16.07
C PHE A 188 -15.20 3.76 -14.89
N ALA A 189 -16.50 3.71 -15.17
CA ALA A 189 -17.49 3.19 -14.24
C ALA A 189 -17.90 1.79 -14.70
N HIS A 190 -17.52 0.76 -13.95
CA HIS A 190 -18.03 -0.59 -14.19
C HIS A 190 -19.57 -0.60 -14.05
N ARG A 191 -20.27 -1.46 -14.79
CA ARG A 191 -21.74 -1.56 -14.77
C ARG A 191 -22.33 -1.61 -13.36
N ARG A 192 -21.65 -2.31 -12.44
CA ARG A 192 -22.06 -2.38 -11.03
C ARG A 192 -22.08 -0.99 -10.39
N HIS A 193 -21.11 -0.14 -10.66
CA HIS A 193 -20.95 1.19 -10.06
C HIS A 193 -21.70 2.31 -10.80
N MET A 194 -22.43 2.00 -11.87
CA MET A 194 -23.21 3.01 -12.62
C MET A 194 -24.56 3.31 -11.97
N LEU A 195 -25.21 2.30 -11.36
CA LEU A 195 -26.53 2.43 -10.75
C LEU A 195 -26.59 1.65 -9.43
N GLU A 196 -27.55 2.02 -8.58
CA GLU A 196 -27.83 1.27 -7.36
C GLU A 196 -28.27 -0.17 -7.69
N PRO A 197 -27.93 -1.16 -6.84
CA PRO A 197 -28.31 -2.55 -7.07
C PRO A 197 -29.82 -2.78 -7.24
N SER A 198 -30.65 -1.94 -6.63
CA SER A 198 -32.12 -1.99 -6.72
C SER A 198 -32.66 -1.37 -8.01
N ALA A 199 -31.86 -0.59 -8.74
CA ALA A 199 -32.31 0.13 -9.92
C ALA A 199 -32.28 -0.75 -11.18
N ARG A 200 -33.31 -0.62 -12.02
CA ARG A 200 -33.33 -1.28 -13.34
C ARG A 200 -32.40 -0.55 -14.29
N PHE A 201 -31.40 -1.27 -14.81
CA PHE A 201 -30.49 -0.72 -15.80
C PHE A 201 -31.19 -0.45 -17.14
N ALA A 202 -31.06 0.77 -17.67
CA ALA A 202 -31.50 1.11 -19.02
C ALA A 202 -30.41 1.94 -19.72
N ALA A 203 -29.87 1.44 -20.84
CA ALA A 203 -28.78 2.10 -21.57
C ALA A 203 -29.11 3.54 -22.01
N ARG A 204 -30.39 3.81 -22.29
CA ARG A 204 -30.91 5.16 -22.60
C ARG A 204 -30.66 6.22 -21.51
N MET A 205 -30.35 5.81 -20.27
CA MET A 205 -30.01 6.72 -19.18
C MET A 205 -28.59 7.30 -19.30
N PHE A 206 -27.78 6.75 -20.21
CA PHE A 206 -26.37 7.07 -20.38
C PHE A 206 -26.08 7.44 -21.84
N PRO A 207 -26.71 8.50 -22.39
CA PRO A 207 -26.38 8.97 -23.74
C PRO A 207 -24.95 9.55 -23.77
N GLU A 208 -24.27 9.39 -24.90
CA GLU A 208 -22.95 10.00 -25.12
C GLU A 208 -23.04 11.51 -24.95
N GLY A 209 -22.07 12.10 -24.26
CA GLY A 209 -22.03 13.52 -23.90
C GLY A 209 -22.80 13.90 -22.63
N SER A 210 -23.53 12.98 -21.99
CA SER A 210 -24.19 13.29 -20.71
C SER A 210 -23.18 13.49 -19.57
N GLU A 211 -23.46 14.45 -18.70
CA GLU A 211 -22.65 14.72 -17.51
C GLU A 211 -23.22 14.02 -16.28
N HIS A 212 -22.34 13.41 -15.48
CA HIS A 212 -22.69 12.69 -14.27
C HIS A 212 -21.78 13.10 -13.12
N ARG A 213 -22.27 12.97 -11.88
CA ARG A 213 -21.40 13.03 -10.70
C ARG A 213 -20.84 11.64 -10.42
N GLY A 214 -19.58 11.57 -10.03
CA GLY A 214 -18.91 10.31 -9.75
C GLY A 214 -17.90 10.44 -8.64
N ARG A 215 -17.67 9.38 -7.88
CA ARG A 215 -16.62 9.34 -6.85
C ARG A 215 -15.48 8.44 -7.28
N ILE A 216 -14.24 8.93 -7.15
CA ILE A 216 -13.03 8.16 -7.45
C ILE A 216 -12.88 7.05 -6.41
N LEU A 217 -12.85 5.81 -6.89
CA LEU A 217 -12.61 4.62 -6.08
C LEU A 217 -11.14 4.22 -6.08
N GLU A 218 -10.53 4.29 -7.26
CA GLU A 218 -9.17 3.80 -7.50
C GLU A 218 -8.58 4.52 -8.72
N HIS A 219 -7.25 4.58 -8.79
CA HIS A 219 -6.52 5.05 -9.96
C HIS A 219 -5.60 3.94 -10.44
N ILE A 220 -5.72 3.54 -11.70
CA ILE A 220 -4.85 2.54 -12.31
C ILE A 220 -3.77 3.27 -13.10
N PRO A 221 -2.52 3.38 -12.59
CA PRO A 221 -1.52 4.28 -13.16
C PRO A 221 -1.02 3.86 -14.54
N LEU A 222 -0.99 2.55 -14.81
CA LEU A 222 -0.46 2.00 -16.06
C LEU A 222 -1.35 2.37 -17.26
N GLU A 223 -2.67 2.39 -17.03
CA GLU A 223 -3.69 2.81 -17.96
C GLU A 223 -4.10 4.27 -17.72
N GLN A 224 -3.59 4.99 -16.73
CA GLN A 224 -4.02 6.37 -16.45
C GLN A 224 -5.56 6.53 -16.40
N ILE A 225 -6.26 5.50 -15.90
CA ILE A 225 -7.72 5.45 -15.81
C ILE A 225 -8.10 5.50 -14.34
N PHE A 226 -9.05 6.36 -14.01
CA PHE A 226 -9.69 6.40 -12.70
C PHE A 226 -10.91 5.49 -12.69
N LEU A 227 -10.97 4.55 -11.76
CA LEU A 227 -12.20 3.81 -11.51
C LEU A 227 -13.13 4.67 -10.67
N ILE A 228 -14.35 4.89 -11.17
CA ILE A 228 -15.34 5.75 -10.50
C ILE A 228 -16.65 5.02 -10.22
N SER A 229 -17.40 5.54 -9.26
CA SER A 229 -18.78 5.15 -9.01
C SER A 229 -19.74 6.31 -9.13
N LEU A 230 -20.80 6.11 -9.92
CA LEU A 230 -21.91 7.04 -10.12
C LEU A 230 -23.06 6.80 -9.12
N ARG A 231 -22.96 5.74 -8.29
CA ARG A 231 -23.97 5.42 -7.28
C ARG A 231 -24.10 6.54 -6.23
N PRO A 232 -25.31 7.08 -5.98
CA PRO A 232 -25.53 8.05 -4.92
C PRO A 232 -25.05 7.56 -3.55
N SER A 233 -25.29 6.29 -3.19
CA SER A 233 -24.86 5.72 -1.90
C SER A 233 -23.34 5.73 -1.70
N VAL A 234 -22.56 5.68 -2.78
CA VAL A 234 -21.09 5.72 -2.73
C VAL A 234 -20.58 7.16 -2.77
N ILE A 235 -21.24 8.03 -3.55
CA ILE A 235 -20.91 9.45 -3.66
C ILE A 235 -21.14 10.16 -2.31
N GLU A 236 -22.27 9.89 -1.67
CA GLU A 236 -22.69 10.53 -0.41
C GLU A 236 -22.07 9.88 0.83
N ALA A 237 -21.46 8.69 0.69
CA ALA A 237 -20.83 8.01 1.81
C ALA A 237 -19.76 8.89 2.47
N GLN A 238 -19.77 8.98 3.80
CA GLN A 238 -18.76 9.77 4.51
C GLN A 238 -17.35 9.17 4.37
N PHE A 239 -17.25 7.84 4.30
CA PHE A 239 -15.99 7.11 4.27
C PHE A 239 -15.96 6.15 3.08
N LEU A 240 -14.85 6.12 2.35
CA LEU A 240 -14.64 5.16 1.27
C LEU A 240 -13.76 4.00 1.76
N THR A 241 -12.68 4.34 2.47
CA THR A 241 -11.68 3.39 2.94
C THR A 241 -11.57 3.38 4.45
N TYR A 242 -10.94 2.35 5.02
CA TYR A 242 -10.63 2.30 6.44
C TYR A 242 -9.63 3.39 6.87
N HIS A 243 -8.84 3.95 5.94
CA HIS A 243 -7.89 5.03 6.25
C HIS A 243 -8.59 6.36 6.52
N ASP A 244 -9.82 6.54 6.03
CA ASP A 244 -10.61 7.76 6.21
C ASP A 244 -11.20 7.86 7.62
N ILE A 245 -11.21 6.74 8.37
CA ILE A 245 -11.82 6.64 9.69
C ILE A 245 -10.77 6.80 10.78
N GLN A 246 -11.04 7.70 11.72
CA GLN A 246 -10.17 7.93 12.86
C GLN A 246 -10.78 7.39 14.16
N ALA A 247 -9.92 6.94 15.08
CA ALA A 247 -10.36 6.53 16.40
C ALA A 247 -10.95 7.72 17.18
N GLY A 248 -11.97 7.45 17.97
CA GLY A 248 -12.73 8.48 18.71
C GLY A 248 -13.83 9.17 17.88
N GLN A 249 -13.92 8.93 16.57
CA GLN A 249 -14.99 9.49 15.73
C GLN A 249 -16.35 8.83 16.01
N LEU A 250 -17.43 9.61 15.92
CA LEU A 250 -18.80 9.08 15.95
C LEU A 250 -19.23 8.69 14.54
N ILE A 251 -19.77 7.48 14.40
CA ILE A 251 -20.23 6.95 13.12
C ILE A 251 -21.62 6.36 13.27
N LYS A 252 -22.43 6.49 12.22
CA LYS A 252 -23.70 5.78 12.10
C LYS A 252 -23.50 4.54 11.24
N GLY A 253 -24.21 3.46 11.55
CA GLY A 253 -24.20 2.27 10.73
C GLY A 253 -25.41 1.39 10.97
N THR A 254 -25.59 0.41 10.11
CA THR A 254 -26.71 -0.52 10.13
C THR A 254 -26.27 -1.87 10.70
N VAL A 255 -27.06 -2.44 11.60
CA VAL A 255 -26.82 -3.78 12.15
C VAL A 255 -26.93 -4.83 11.05
N VAL A 256 -25.86 -5.59 10.84
CA VAL A 256 -25.84 -6.72 9.89
C VAL A 256 -26.26 -8.00 10.58
N CYS A 257 -25.60 -8.32 11.70
CA CYS A 257 -25.89 -9.50 12.50
C CYS A 257 -25.29 -9.34 13.90
N LEU A 258 -25.76 -10.18 14.81
CA LEU A 258 -25.20 -10.35 16.15
C LEU A 258 -24.64 -11.77 16.22
N ASP A 259 -23.35 -11.89 16.56
CA ASP A 259 -22.64 -13.16 16.72
C ASP A 259 -22.07 -13.27 18.14
N ALA A 260 -21.42 -14.40 18.45
CA ALA A 260 -20.81 -14.63 19.76
C ALA A 260 -19.68 -13.64 20.10
N LEU A 261 -19.04 -13.03 19.10
CA LEU A 261 -17.99 -12.03 19.28
C LEU A 261 -18.58 -10.64 19.54
N GLY A 262 -19.76 -10.37 18.99
CA GLY A 262 -20.55 -9.18 19.27
C GLY A 262 -21.42 -8.75 18.08
N LEU A 263 -21.66 -7.44 17.98
CA LEU A 263 -22.56 -6.86 16.98
C LEU A 263 -21.76 -6.38 15.78
N ARG A 264 -22.09 -6.90 14.58
CA ARG A 264 -21.51 -6.46 13.32
C ARG A 264 -22.32 -5.30 12.74
N VAL A 265 -21.66 -4.19 12.51
CA VAL A 265 -22.27 -2.94 12.03
C VAL A 265 -21.67 -2.58 10.67
N LYS A 266 -22.53 -2.44 9.67
CA LYS A 266 -22.17 -1.93 8.34
C LYS A 266 -22.16 -0.40 8.39
N VAL A 267 -20.99 0.20 8.15
CA VAL A 267 -20.83 1.66 8.12
C VAL A 267 -21.09 2.16 6.70
N THR A 268 -20.47 1.52 5.71
CA THR A 268 -20.67 1.78 4.28
C THR A 268 -20.75 0.46 3.51
N GLU A 269 -20.89 0.49 2.17
CA GLU A 269 -20.95 -0.74 1.36
C GLU A 269 -19.75 -1.67 1.59
N HIS A 270 -18.56 -1.10 1.80
CA HIS A 270 -17.30 -1.83 1.90
C HIS A 270 -16.69 -1.84 3.30
N ILE A 271 -17.23 -1.05 4.24
CA ILE A 271 -16.69 -0.93 5.59
C ILE A 271 -17.67 -1.56 6.59
N GLN A 272 -17.19 -2.59 7.26
CA GLN A 272 -17.86 -3.21 8.40
C GLN A 272 -17.00 -3.07 9.66
N GLY A 273 -17.67 -2.79 10.77
CA GLY A 273 -17.08 -2.76 12.10
C GLY A 273 -17.70 -3.80 13.02
N LEU A 274 -16.94 -4.18 14.04
CA LEU A 274 -17.38 -5.07 15.11
C LEU A 274 -17.50 -4.27 16.41
N VAL A 275 -18.63 -4.34 17.08
CA VAL A 275 -18.80 -3.93 18.47
C VAL A 275 -18.68 -5.18 19.33
N PRO A 276 -17.58 -5.37 20.09
CA PRO A 276 -17.43 -6.53 20.97
C PRO A 276 -18.58 -6.63 21.98
N THR A 277 -18.90 -7.83 22.45
CA THR A 277 -19.96 -8.08 23.46
C THR A 277 -19.84 -7.15 24.69
N GLN A 278 -18.62 -6.94 25.18
CA GLN A 278 -18.32 -6.06 26.32
C GLN A 278 -18.63 -4.57 26.06
N HIS A 279 -18.76 -4.17 24.78
CA HIS A 279 -18.95 -2.80 24.33
C HIS A 279 -20.36 -2.51 23.79
N LEU A 280 -21.30 -3.45 23.91
CA LEU A 280 -22.70 -3.25 23.50
C LEU A 280 -23.40 -2.19 24.37
N ALA A 281 -23.24 -2.27 25.68
CA ALA A 281 -23.81 -1.33 26.64
C ALA A 281 -22.87 -1.10 27.83
N ASP A 282 -23.16 -0.10 28.67
CA ASP A 282 -22.38 0.18 29.89
C ASP A 282 -22.52 -0.94 30.93
N VAL A 283 -23.68 -1.61 30.93
CA VAL A 283 -24.02 -2.74 31.80
C VAL A 283 -24.01 -4.03 30.97
N PRO A 284 -23.51 -5.17 31.51
CA PRO A 284 -23.58 -6.46 30.84
C PRO A 284 -25.03 -6.84 30.48
N LEU A 285 -25.28 -7.11 29.20
CA LEU A 285 -26.61 -7.49 28.70
C LEU A 285 -26.80 -9.01 28.75
N LYS A 286 -27.91 -9.47 29.31
CA LYS A 286 -28.29 -10.90 29.30
C LYS A 286 -28.86 -11.35 27.95
N HIS A 287 -29.65 -10.49 27.29
CA HIS A 287 -30.31 -10.79 26.01
C HIS A 287 -30.09 -9.65 24.99
N PRO A 288 -28.90 -9.57 24.37
CA PRO A 288 -28.59 -8.52 23.39
C PRO A 288 -29.47 -8.56 22.13
N GLU A 289 -30.02 -9.72 21.76
CA GLU A 289 -30.83 -9.89 20.54
C GLU A 289 -32.13 -9.06 20.55
N ARG A 290 -32.67 -8.75 21.73
CA ARG A 290 -33.89 -7.94 21.86
C ARG A 290 -33.66 -6.45 21.57
N LEU A 291 -32.40 -5.99 21.70
CA LEU A 291 -32.03 -4.58 21.55
C LEU A 291 -31.50 -4.27 20.16
N TYR A 292 -30.90 -5.26 19.48
CA TYR A 292 -30.24 -5.07 18.20
C TYR A 292 -30.83 -6.01 17.15
N SER A 293 -31.84 -5.50 16.44
CA SER A 293 -32.41 -6.20 15.29
C SER A 293 -31.58 -5.96 14.04
N GLN A 294 -31.48 -6.98 13.18
CA GLN A 294 -30.89 -6.84 11.85
C GLN A 294 -31.60 -5.72 11.07
N GLY A 295 -30.81 -4.87 10.41
CA GLY A 295 -31.32 -3.71 9.65
C GLY A 295 -31.54 -2.44 10.48
N SER A 296 -31.44 -2.50 11.81
CA SER A 296 -31.57 -1.31 12.66
C SER A 296 -30.37 -0.36 12.53
N GLU A 297 -30.63 0.95 12.59
CA GLU A 297 -29.56 1.95 12.63
C GLU A 297 -29.04 2.15 14.05
N VAL A 298 -27.71 2.20 14.19
CA VAL A 298 -27.03 2.39 15.46
C VAL A 298 -25.93 3.44 15.33
N THR A 299 -25.81 4.29 16.35
CA THR A 299 -24.70 5.26 16.47
C THR A 299 -23.61 4.68 17.35
N CYS A 300 -22.41 4.50 16.79
CA CYS A 300 -21.26 3.95 17.47
C CYS A 300 -20.13 4.97 17.54
N ARG A 301 -19.17 4.74 18.44
CA ARG A 301 -17.91 5.46 18.46
C ARG A 301 -16.77 4.53 18.07
N VAL A 302 -15.83 5.00 17.29
CA VAL A 302 -14.69 4.20 16.83
C VAL A 302 -13.72 3.99 17.99
N LEU A 303 -13.49 2.74 18.40
CA LEU A 303 -12.48 2.40 19.41
C LEU A 303 -11.09 2.34 18.79
N SER A 304 -10.94 1.62 17.68
CA SER A 304 -9.66 1.42 17.00
C SER A 304 -9.87 1.09 15.53
N VAL A 305 -8.94 1.53 14.69
CA VAL A 305 -8.92 1.23 13.26
C VAL A 305 -7.60 0.57 12.89
N GLU A 306 -7.68 -0.57 12.21
CA GLU A 306 -6.53 -1.27 11.63
C GLU A 306 -6.77 -1.43 10.14
N ALA A 307 -6.45 -0.37 9.39
CA ALA A 307 -6.79 -0.27 7.97
C ALA A 307 -6.15 -1.38 7.11
N GLY A 308 -4.89 -1.75 7.39
CA GLY A 308 -4.20 -2.82 6.67
C GLY A 308 -4.83 -4.21 6.86
N LEU A 309 -5.49 -4.46 7.99
CA LEU A 309 -6.22 -5.70 8.27
C LEU A 309 -7.73 -5.57 8.02
N ARG A 310 -8.19 -4.42 7.51
CA ARG A 310 -9.62 -4.08 7.32
C ARG A 310 -10.46 -4.32 8.57
N ARG A 311 -9.89 -4.05 9.75
CA ARG A 311 -10.54 -4.28 11.04
C ARG A 311 -10.91 -2.95 11.69
N LEU A 312 -12.21 -2.78 11.94
CA LEU A 312 -12.78 -1.62 12.62
C LEU A 312 -13.46 -2.07 13.90
N THR A 313 -12.97 -1.62 15.05
CA THR A 313 -13.56 -1.93 16.35
C THR A 313 -14.35 -0.73 16.83
N LEU A 314 -15.60 -0.96 17.21
CA LEU A 314 -16.57 0.07 17.59
C LEU A 314 -17.03 -0.13 19.04
N THR A 315 -17.56 0.93 19.64
CA THR A 315 -18.25 0.88 20.93
C THR A 315 -19.65 1.46 20.82
N ARG A 316 -20.60 0.83 21.52
CA ARG A 316 -21.97 1.32 21.68
C ARG A 316 -22.30 1.69 23.15
N LYS A 317 -21.33 1.59 24.05
CA LYS A 317 -21.43 2.11 25.42
C LYS A 317 -21.88 3.56 25.43
N LYS A 318 -22.99 3.86 26.12
CA LYS A 318 -23.63 5.18 26.07
C LYS A 318 -22.66 6.23 26.59
N THR A 319 -21.97 5.95 27.70
CA THR A 319 -20.95 6.84 28.29
C THR A 319 -19.87 7.28 27.29
N LEU A 320 -19.29 6.35 26.51
CA LEU A 320 -18.25 6.66 25.52
C LEU A 320 -18.82 7.38 24.30
N VAL A 321 -20.02 7.00 23.86
CA VAL A 321 -20.70 7.62 22.71
C VAL A 321 -21.12 9.05 23.02
N SER A 322 -21.67 9.33 24.20
CA SER A 322 -22.10 10.67 24.62
C SER A 322 -21.02 11.49 25.35
N SER A 323 -19.78 10.99 25.41
CA SER A 323 -18.68 11.66 26.08
C SER A 323 -18.34 12.99 25.41
N GLN A 324 -18.35 14.06 26.20
CA GLN A 324 -17.84 15.39 25.82
C GLN A 324 -16.34 15.57 26.11
N LEU A 325 -15.74 14.67 26.89
CA LEU A 325 -14.30 14.68 27.15
C LEU A 325 -13.50 14.28 25.90
N PRO A 326 -12.31 14.88 25.68
CA PRO A 326 -11.46 14.54 24.55
C PRO A 326 -11.05 13.06 24.60
N PRO A 327 -11.14 12.32 23.47
CA PRO A 327 -10.75 10.91 23.44
C PRO A 327 -9.22 10.79 23.55
N LEU A 328 -8.73 9.94 24.45
CA LEU A 328 -7.30 9.68 24.55
C LEU A 328 -6.87 8.67 23.47
N LEU A 329 -6.26 9.18 22.40
CA LEU A 329 -5.93 8.42 21.17
C LEU A 329 -4.51 7.82 21.16
N SER A 330 -3.55 8.48 21.83
CA SER A 330 -2.14 8.10 21.90
C SER A 330 -1.52 8.51 23.24
N TYR A 331 -0.36 7.93 23.59
CA TYR A 331 0.41 8.33 24.77
C TYR A 331 0.93 9.77 24.67
N ALA A 332 1.31 10.22 23.47
CA ALA A 332 1.76 11.59 23.24
C ALA A 332 0.64 12.63 23.48
N ALA A 333 -0.63 12.25 23.30
CA ALA A 333 -1.77 13.11 23.60
C ALA A 333 -2.13 13.14 25.10
N ALA A 334 -1.49 12.32 25.93
CA ALA A 334 -1.79 12.21 27.35
C ALA A 334 -1.06 13.29 28.16
N VAL A 335 -1.71 14.45 28.32
CA VAL A 335 -1.19 15.53 29.16
C VAL A 335 -1.54 15.27 30.63
N PRO A 336 -0.59 15.36 31.59
CA PRO A 336 -0.90 15.30 33.02
C PRO A 336 -1.99 16.30 33.41
N GLY A 337 -2.94 15.87 34.24
CA GLY A 337 -4.14 16.64 34.63
C GLY A 337 -5.31 16.54 33.65
N SER A 338 -5.11 16.02 32.43
CA SER A 338 -6.23 15.83 31.49
C SER A 338 -7.16 14.71 31.95
N GLN A 339 -8.46 14.90 31.71
CA GLN A 339 -9.50 13.91 32.01
C GLN A 339 -9.94 13.17 30.75
N ALA A 340 -10.11 11.86 30.86
CA ALA A 340 -10.60 11.02 29.77
C ALA A 340 -11.51 9.90 30.28
N HIS A 341 -12.42 9.45 29.42
CA HIS A 341 -13.18 8.23 29.65
C HIS A 341 -12.44 7.03 29.08
N GLY A 342 -12.21 6.01 29.92
CA GLY A 342 -11.65 4.73 29.54
C GLY A 342 -12.49 3.58 30.08
N HIS A 343 -12.30 2.37 29.56
CA HIS A 343 -12.97 1.18 30.06
C HIS A 343 -11.98 0.23 30.72
N ILE A 344 -12.40 -0.44 31.78
CA ILE A 344 -11.56 -1.39 32.51
C ILE A 344 -11.44 -2.68 31.70
N VAL A 345 -10.23 -3.09 31.35
CA VAL A 345 -9.97 -4.37 30.66
C VAL A 345 -9.69 -5.48 31.65
N CYS A 346 -9.01 -5.15 32.75
CA CYS A 346 -8.60 -6.13 33.75
C CYS A 346 -8.57 -5.49 35.13
N VAL A 347 -9.06 -6.23 36.13
CA VAL A 347 -8.97 -5.88 37.55
C VAL A 347 -8.00 -6.85 38.21
N LYS A 348 -7.01 -6.31 38.93
CA LYS A 348 -5.99 -7.06 39.67
C LYS A 348 -5.88 -6.49 41.08
N ASP A 349 -5.18 -7.21 41.96
CA ASP A 349 -5.05 -6.80 43.37
C ASP A 349 -4.28 -5.49 43.53
N PHE A 350 -3.33 -5.21 42.63
CA PHE A 350 -2.55 -3.97 42.61
C PHE A 350 -3.28 -2.79 41.95
N GLY A 351 -4.41 -3.02 41.26
CA GLY A 351 -5.17 -1.96 40.59
C GLY A 351 -5.91 -2.42 39.34
N CYS A 352 -6.42 -1.45 38.59
CA CYS A 352 -7.17 -1.69 37.35
C CYS A 352 -6.36 -1.28 36.13
N ILE A 353 -6.46 -2.05 35.04
CA ILE A 353 -5.93 -1.66 33.73
C ILE A 353 -7.07 -1.04 32.93
N VAL A 354 -6.96 0.25 32.66
CA VAL A 354 -7.92 1.02 31.89
C VAL A 354 -7.42 1.16 30.46
N ARG A 355 -8.27 0.85 29.48
CA ARG A 355 -7.99 1.01 28.05
C ARG A 355 -8.81 2.14 27.47
N PHE A 356 -8.16 2.91 26.62
CA PHE A 356 -8.78 4.02 25.89
C PHE A 356 -8.93 3.63 24.41
N TYR A 357 -8.82 4.60 23.52
CA TYR A 357 -8.88 4.38 22.09
C TYR A 357 -7.55 3.75 21.59
N ASN A 358 -7.61 3.14 20.42
CA ASN A 358 -6.50 2.40 19.81
C ASN A 358 -5.94 1.32 20.75
N LYS A 359 -4.65 1.42 21.07
CA LYS A 359 -3.92 0.46 21.93
C LYS A 359 -3.46 1.10 23.25
N VAL A 360 -3.90 2.32 23.56
CA VAL A 360 -3.50 3.05 24.76
C VAL A 360 -4.09 2.40 26.00
N ARG A 361 -3.20 2.07 26.94
CA ARG A 361 -3.52 1.46 28.23
C ARG A 361 -2.87 2.25 29.34
N GLY A 362 -3.60 2.41 30.44
CA GLY A 362 -3.10 3.02 31.66
C GLY A 362 -3.36 2.15 32.89
N LEU A 363 -2.45 2.25 33.84
CA LEU A 363 -2.59 1.66 35.15
C LEU A 363 -3.29 2.66 36.07
N LEU A 364 -4.35 2.18 36.72
CA LEU A 364 -5.02 2.86 37.81
C LEU A 364 -4.69 2.09 39.11
N PRO A 365 -3.69 2.53 39.88
CA PRO A 365 -3.25 1.83 41.08
C PRO A 365 -4.32 1.79 42.17
N ARG A 366 -4.28 0.77 43.04
CA ARG A 366 -5.22 0.62 44.16
C ARG A 366 -5.37 1.89 45.03
N HIS A 367 -4.25 2.54 45.35
CA HIS A 367 -4.25 3.75 46.18
C HIS A 367 -4.87 4.99 45.48
N GLN A 368 -5.13 4.92 44.17
CA GLN A 368 -5.75 6.00 43.39
C GLN A 368 -7.22 5.70 43.03
N LEU A 369 -7.80 4.60 43.52
CA LEU A 369 -9.18 4.19 43.20
C LEU A 369 -10.24 4.99 43.98
N SER A 370 -9.94 5.35 45.22
CA SER A 370 -10.90 6.02 46.12
C SER A 370 -10.16 6.85 47.17
N ALA A 371 -10.84 7.80 47.78
CA ALA A 371 -10.33 8.55 48.93
C ALA A 371 -10.22 7.66 50.18
N GLU A 372 -11.18 6.75 50.36
CA GLU A 372 -11.25 5.83 51.50
C GLU A 372 -10.37 4.56 51.29
N PRO A 373 -9.49 4.21 52.25
CA PRO A 373 -8.60 3.07 52.13
C PRO A 373 -9.24 1.80 52.70
N SER A 374 -10.05 1.05 51.92
CA SER A 374 -10.45 -0.30 52.40
C SER A 374 -11.04 -1.29 51.37
N ALA A 375 -11.58 -0.88 50.23
CA ALA A 375 -12.17 -1.85 49.30
C ALA A 375 -11.13 -2.58 48.44
N ALA A 376 -11.33 -3.87 48.19
CA ALA A 376 -10.59 -4.57 47.14
C ALA A 376 -11.07 -4.05 45.77
N PRO A 377 -10.17 -3.83 44.79
CA PRO A 377 -10.57 -3.34 43.46
C PRO A 377 -11.64 -4.21 42.79
N GLN A 378 -11.64 -5.51 43.10
CA GLN A 378 -12.57 -6.50 42.54
C GLN A 378 -14.02 -6.32 43.02
N ASP A 379 -14.22 -5.70 44.19
CA ASP A 379 -15.56 -5.50 44.76
C ASP A 379 -16.24 -4.25 44.18
N SER A 380 -15.44 -3.25 43.79
CA SER A 380 -15.93 -1.95 43.32
C SER A 380 -15.94 -1.82 41.80
N PHE A 381 -15.14 -2.62 41.09
CA PHE A 381 -14.96 -2.50 39.64
C PHE A 381 -15.08 -3.83 38.92
N TYR A 382 -15.68 -3.80 37.73
CA TYR A 382 -15.81 -4.98 36.87
C TYR A 382 -15.24 -4.73 35.46
N THR A 383 -14.92 -5.81 34.75
CA THR A 383 -14.39 -5.74 33.38
C THR A 383 -15.43 -5.17 32.41
N GLY A 384 -15.02 -4.20 31.59
CA GLY A 384 -15.88 -3.47 30.68
C GLY A 384 -16.54 -2.22 31.29
N GLN A 385 -16.42 -1.97 32.60
CA GLN A 385 -16.95 -0.74 33.20
C GLN A 385 -16.23 0.49 32.65
N VAL A 386 -16.97 1.55 32.32
CA VAL A 386 -16.40 2.83 31.87
C VAL A 386 -16.20 3.73 33.08
N VAL A 387 -15.01 4.29 33.20
CA VAL A 387 -14.59 5.17 34.29
C VAL A 387 -14.04 6.48 33.75
N ARG A 388 -14.30 7.56 34.47
CA ARG A 388 -13.68 8.87 34.23
C ARG A 388 -12.40 8.95 35.03
N VAL A 389 -11.27 9.08 34.36
CA VAL A 389 -9.93 9.07 34.97
C VAL A 389 -9.18 10.33 34.60
N THR A 390 -8.31 10.78 35.50
CA THR A 390 -7.36 11.87 35.29
C THR A 390 -5.96 11.30 35.08
N VAL A 391 -5.23 11.84 34.12
CA VAL A 391 -3.83 11.45 33.85
C VAL A 391 -2.93 12.02 34.94
N LEU A 392 -2.25 11.17 35.72
CA LEU A 392 -1.25 11.62 36.70
C LEU A 392 0.12 11.81 36.05
N LYS A 393 0.57 10.79 35.32
CA LYS A 393 1.89 10.75 34.70
C LYS A 393 1.82 9.95 33.42
N CYS A 394 2.49 10.43 32.38
CA CYS A 394 2.67 9.71 31.13
C CYS A 394 4.17 9.58 30.83
N ASP A 395 4.62 8.36 30.58
CA ASP A 395 5.91 8.05 30.00
C ASP A 395 5.67 7.50 28.59
N VAL A 396 5.94 8.34 27.59
CA VAL A 396 5.69 8.02 26.17
C VAL A 396 6.67 6.97 25.66
N ALA A 397 7.92 6.99 26.12
CA ALA A 397 8.96 6.06 25.67
C ALA A 397 8.69 4.63 26.16
N GLN A 398 8.15 4.49 27.38
CA GLN A 398 7.81 3.19 27.96
C GLN A 398 6.35 2.76 27.72
N GLU A 399 5.54 3.57 27.02
CA GLU A 399 4.10 3.38 26.85
C GLU A 399 3.35 3.16 28.20
N LYS A 400 3.82 3.84 29.25
CA LYS A 400 3.27 3.74 30.61
C LYS A 400 2.47 4.98 30.94
N LEU A 401 1.19 4.76 31.24
CA LEU A 401 0.26 5.81 31.65
C LEU A 401 -0.24 5.50 33.06
N LEU A 402 -0.08 6.45 33.98
CA LEU A 402 -0.56 6.37 35.35
C LEU A 402 -1.80 7.25 35.52
N LEU A 403 -2.85 6.69 36.11
CA LEU A 403 -4.17 7.30 36.21
C LEU A 403 -4.62 7.47 37.66
N THR A 404 -5.56 8.38 37.89
CA THR A 404 -6.27 8.51 39.16
C THR A 404 -7.78 8.72 38.97
N LEU A 405 -8.57 8.26 39.94
CA LEU A 405 -9.99 8.59 40.09
C LEU A 405 -10.23 9.74 41.08
N ARG A 406 -9.19 10.19 41.81
CA ARG A 406 -9.29 11.28 42.77
C ARG A 406 -9.40 12.62 42.03
N ASP A 407 -10.20 13.54 42.56
CA ASP A 407 -10.28 14.90 42.03
C ASP A 407 -8.96 15.65 42.30
N SER A 408 -8.60 16.53 41.38
CA SER A 408 -7.30 17.23 41.28
C SER A 408 -6.99 18.22 42.42
N GLY A 409 -7.73 18.19 43.53
CA GLY A 409 -7.48 18.98 44.73
C GLY A 409 -6.39 18.42 45.66
N ASP A 410 -6.06 17.13 45.56
CA ASP A 410 -5.15 16.44 46.51
C ASP A 410 -4.00 15.72 45.80
N VAL A 411 -3.03 16.48 45.28
CA VAL A 411 -1.78 15.89 44.75
C VAL A 411 -0.57 16.55 45.40
N THR A 412 -0.13 16.03 46.54
CA THR A 412 1.24 16.19 47.02
C THR A 412 2.14 15.24 46.25
N ALA A 413 3.05 15.81 45.46
CA ALA A 413 4.06 15.07 44.72
C ALA A 413 5.18 14.60 45.67
N GLN A 414 5.57 13.33 45.59
CA GLN A 414 6.88 12.86 46.05
C GLN A 414 7.69 12.27 44.87
N PRO A 415 8.97 12.63 44.72
CA PRO A 415 9.86 12.11 43.70
C PRO A 415 10.66 10.91 44.22
N GLY A 416 10.92 9.93 43.34
CA GLY A 416 11.72 8.77 43.67
C GLY A 416 12.37 8.12 42.45
N ALA A 417 13.69 8.31 42.40
CA ALA A 417 14.75 7.45 41.87
C ALA A 417 14.93 7.28 40.35
N ALA A 418 16.17 7.62 39.96
CA ALA A 418 16.81 7.49 38.68
C ALA A 418 17.05 6.04 38.24
N GLY A 419 17.15 5.84 36.92
CA GLY A 419 17.61 4.61 36.29
C GLY A 419 17.97 4.87 34.82
N ASN A 420 19.27 5.01 34.58
CA ASN A 420 20.04 5.07 33.33
C ASN A 420 19.30 5.07 31.97
N THR A 421 19.56 6.17 31.24
CA THR A 421 19.36 6.35 29.81
C THR A 421 20.41 5.60 29.00
N GLY A 422 19.98 4.57 28.26
CA GLY A 422 20.49 4.31 26.92
C GLY A 422 19.44 4.83 25.94
N THR A 423 19.70 5.97 25.30
CA THR A 423 18.80 6.58 24.31
C THR A 423 18.71 5.67 23.09
N ALA A 424 17.65 4.86 23.00
CA ALA A 424 17.28 4.19 21.76
C ALA A 424 16.78 5.27 20.78
N ALA A 425 17.50 5.47 19.68
CA ALA A 425 17.06 6.36 18.61
C ALA A 425 15.73 5.82 18.03
N GLN A 426 14.69 6.63 18.06
CA GLN A 426 13.35 6.24 17.58
C GLN A 426 13.19 6.71 16.12
N TYR A 427 13.09 5.76 15.19
CA TYR A 427 12.94 6.04 13.75
C TYR A 427 11.48 5.96 13.30
N HIS A 428 11.02 6.92 12.49
CA HIS A 428 9.62 7.02 12.05
C HIS A 428 9.39 6.31 10.71
N THR A 429 8.17 5.80 10.48
CA THR A 429 7.79 5.26 9.17
C THR A 429 7.92 6.34 8.09
N GLY A 430 8.60 6.00 6.98
CA GLY A 430 8.93 6.90 5.87
C GLY A 430 10.32 7.53 5.96
N GLU A 431 11.01 7.41 7.09
CA GLU A 431 12.37 7.93 7.28
C GLU A 431 13.39 7.12 6.48
N ILE A 432 14.36 7.82 5.88
CA ILE A 432 15.47 7.22 5.13
C ILE A 432 16.67 7.11 6.08
N VAL A 433 17.14 5.89 6.31
CA VAL A 433 18.18 5.54 7.26
C VAL A 433 19.29 4.71 6.60
N GLU A 434 20.43 4.61 7.27
CA GLU A 434 21.51 3.69 6.89
C GLU A 434 21.40 2.42 7.74
N VAL A 435 21.59 1.25 7.11
CA VAL A 435 21.52 -0.03 7.80
C VAL A 435 22.75 -0.88 7.54
N GLU A 436 23.18 -1.63 8.56
CA GLU A 436 24.30 -2.58 8.49
C GLU A 436 23.75 -4.00 8.59
N VAL A 437 24.18 -4.89 7.70
CA VAL A 437 23.73 -6.28 7.67
C VAL A 437 24.38 -7.05 8.81
N VAL A 438 23.58 -7.74 9.62
CA VAL A 438 24.04 -8.54 10.78
C VAL A 438 24.02 -10.03 10.44
N GLY A 439 23.03 -10.46 9.66
CA GLY A 439 22.86 -11.87 9.33
C GLY A 439 21.68 -12.14 8.41
N ARG A 440 21.37 -13.42 8.22
CA ARG A 440 20.25 -13.87 7.36
C ARG A 440 19.27 -14.70 8.15
N SER A 441 17.99 -14.55 7.86
CA SER A 441 16.90 -15.34 8.43
C SER A 441 15.90 -15.77 7.35
N ALA A 442 14.94 -16.64 7.71
CA ALA A 442 13.90 -17.08 6.78
C ALA A 442 12.97 -15.94 6.32
N GLU A 443 12.91 -14.83 7.06
CA GLU A 443 12.07 -13.65 6.74
C GLU A 443 12.81 -12.56 5.94
N GLY A 444 14.12 -12.72 5.70
CA GLY A 444 14.98 -11.75 5.01
C GLY A 444 16.33 -11.53 5.69
N LEU A 445 17.00 -10.43 5.35
CA LEU A 445 18.24 -10.01 6.00
C LEU A 445 17.94 -9.39 7.37
N GLN A 446 18.68 -9.82 8.40
CA GLN A 446 18.72 -9.14 9.69
C GLN A 446 19.70 -7.97 9.59
N VAL A 447 19.24 -6.77 9.92
CA VAL A 447 20.03 -5.55 9.79
C VAL A 447 19.92 -4.69 11.05
N CYS A 448 20.89 -3.82 11.29
CA CYS A 448 20.85 -2.82 12.36
C CYS A 448 20.84 -1.41 11.75
N ILE A 449 19.97 -0.53 12.23
CA ILE A 449 19.94 0.88 11.80
C ILE A 449 21.06 1.64 12.51
N VAL A 450 21.95 2.28 11.74
CA VAL A 450 23.10 3.05 12.22
C VAL A 450 22.72 4.54 12.29
N PRO A 451 23.15 5.32 13.31
CA PRO A 451 24.05 4.97 14.41
C PRO A 451 23.38 4.36 15.65
N GLY A 452 22.05 4.23 15.68
CA GLY A 452 21.31 3.79 16.87
C GLY A 452 21.43 2.31 17.23
N ALA A 453 22.08 1.49 16.40
CA ALA A 453 22.18 0.03 16.50
C ALA A 453 20.81 -0.66 16.73
N VAL A 454 19.76 -0.11 16.14
CA VAL A 454 18.38 -0.61 16.34
C VAL A 454 18.14 -1.81 15.43
N PRO A 455 17.75 -2.99 15.96
CA PRO A 455 17.52 -4.18 15.15
C PRO A 455 16.30 -4.02 14.24
N ALA A 456 16.46 -4.44 12.99
CA ALA A 456 15.48 -4.33 11.92
C ALA A 456 15.55 -5.56 11.00
N VAL A 457 14.49 -5.77 10.23
CA VAL A 457 14.44 -6.83 9.21
C VAL A 457 14.27 -6.18 7.83
N LEU A 458 15.08 -6.60 6.88
CA LEU A 458 15.03 -6.21 5.48
C LEU A 458 14.60 -7.42 4.63
N PRO A 459 13.33 -7.49 4.21
CA PRO A 459 12.85 -8.59 3.37
C PRO A 459 13.64 -8.68 2.06
N THR A 460 14.01 -9.88 1.64
CA THR A 460 14.79 -10.10 0.41
C THR A 460 14.12 -9.48 -0.81
N ILE A 461 12.79 -9.59 -0.91
CA ILE A 461 11.98 -9.01 -1.99
C ILE A 461 12.03 -7.48 -2.05
N HIS A 462 12.51 -6.82 -1.00
CA HIS A 462 12.62 -5.36 -0.92
C HIS A 462 14.04 -4.88 -1.24
N LEU A 463 14.97 -5.74 -1.67
CA LEU A 463 16.36 -5.37 -1.97
C LEU A 463 16.53 -4.65 -3.31
N SER A 464 15.60 -4.80 -4.25
CA SER A 464 15.67 -4.14 -5.56
C SER A 464 14.27 -3.87 -6.11
N ASP A 465 14.18 -2.94 -7.05
CA ASP A 465 12.97 -2.71 -7.84
C ASP A 465 12.73 -3.84 -8.88
N HIS A 466 13.70 -4.75 -9.06
CA HIS A 466 13.57 -5.93 -9.92
C HIS A 466 13.47 -7.21 -9.06
N PRO A 467 12.29 -7.85 -8.97
CA PRO A 467 12.10 -9.04 -8.12
C PRO A 467 13.05 -10.20 -8.46
N LEU A 468 13.50 -10.30 -9.71
CA LEU A 468 14.43 -11.34 -10.16
C LEU A 468 15.86 -11.15 -9.64
N THR A 469 16.27 -9.93 -9.29
CA THR A 469 17.60 -9.64 -8.74
C THR A 469 17.62 -9.71 -7.22
N CYS A 470 16.46 -9.66 -6.57
CA CYS A 470 16.33 -9.70 -5.11
C CYS A 470 17.00 -10.94 -4.47
N PRO A 471 16.80 -12.18 -4.95
CA PRO A 471 17.50 -13.34 -4.40
C PRO A 471 19.02 -13.25 -4.56
N LEU A 472 19.49 -12.83 -5.74
CA LEU A 472 20.92 -12.68 -6.05
C LEU A 472 21.59 -11.63 -5.15
N LEU A 473 20.93 -10.50 -4.91
CA LEU A 473 21.42 -9.47 -3.99
C LEU A 473 21.41 -9.96 -2.54
N GLY A 474 20.38 -10.71 -2.15
CA GLY A 474 20.31 -11.36 -0.84
C GLY A 474 21.44 -12.36 -0.62
N ASP A 475 21.80 -13.12 -1.66
CA ASP A 475 22.92 -14.07 -1.65
C ASP A 475 24.29 -13.38 -1.65
N TRP A 476 24.37 -12.19 -2.23
CA TRP A 476 25.61 -11.43 -2.34
C TRP A 476 25.95 -10.65 -1.05
N LEU A 477 24.95 -10.10 -0.34
CA LEU A 477 25.16 -9.27 0.85
C LEU A 477 25.62 -10.07 2.08
N GLN A 478 26.72 -9.65 2.71
CA GLN A 478 27.35 -10.31 3.85
C GLN A 478 27.17 -9.51 5.15
N ALA A 479 27.41 -10.17 6.29
CA ALA A 479 27.41 -9.48 7.57
C ALA A 479 28.53 -8.42 7.61
N GLY A 480 28.21 -7.21 8.04
CA GLY A 480 29.07 -6.02 8.02
C GLY A 480 28.82 -5.09 6.82
N ASP A 481 28.07 -5.52 5.80
CA ASP A 481 27.77 -4.67 4.64
C ASP A 481 26.83 -3.53 5.02
N ARG A 482 27.16 -2.31 4.55
CA ARG A 482 26.34 -1.11 4.80
C ARG A 482 25.51 -0.72 3.58
N LEU A 483 24.23 -0.53 3.83
CA LEU A 483 23.22 -0.16 2.85
C LEU A 483 22.74 1.26 3.11
N GLY A 484 23.20 2.19 2.26
CA GLY A 484 22.81 3.60 2.34
C GLY A 484 21.45 3.86 1.70
N ARG A 485 20.51 4.43 2.47
CA ARG A 485 19.15 4.84 2.06
C ARG A 485 18.05 3.76 2.13
N ALA A 486 17.99 3.00 3.22
CA ALA A 486 16.84 2.16 3.52
C ALA A 486 15.68 3.01 4.07
N MET A 487 14.44 2.74 3.68
CA MET A 487 13.25 3.41 4.21
C MET A 487 12.59 2.56 5.29
N VAL A 488 12.25 3.15 6.43
CA VAL A 488 11.48 2.47 7.48
C VAL A 488 10.02 2.35 7.06
N LEU A 489 9.48 1.13 6.94
CA LEU A 489 8.11 0.88 6.46
C LEU A 489 7.11 0.55 7.57
N SER A 490 7.53 -0.11 8.64
CA SER A 490 6.60 -0.53 9.70
C SER A 490 7.30 -0.72 11.03
N GLN A 491 6.59 -0.43 12.13
CA GLN A 491 7.02 -0.63 13.51
C GLN A 491 6.25 -1.78 14.21
N ALA A 492 5.29 -2.42 13.52
CA ALA A 492 4.31 -3.30 14.18
C ALA A 492 4.86 -4.68 14.61
N ARG A 493 6.04 -5.10 14.13
CA ARG A 493 6.68 -6.40 14.41
C ARG A 493 8.22 -6.27 14.40
N GLY A 494 8.74 -5.23 15.03
CA GLY A 494 10.10 -4.74 14.78
C GLY A 494 10.13 -3.76 13.61
N HIS A 495 11.25 -3.08 13.41
CA HIS A 495 11.42 -2.16 12.30
C HIS A 495 11.60 -2.94 11.01
N ILE A 496 10.60 -2.92 10.13
CA ILE A 496 10.75 -3.43 8.76
C ILE A 496 11.31 -2.29 7.94
N VAL A 497 12.49 -2.49 7.37
CA VAL A 497 13.08 -1.54 6.43
C VAL A 497 12.91 -2.08 5.01
N SER A 498 12.71 -1.18 4.05
CA SER A 498 12.75 -1.48 2.63
C SER A 498 13.93 -0.77 2.03
N PHE A 499 14.75 -1.53 1.32
CA PHE A 499 15.94 -0.99 0.70
C PHE A 499 15.78 -1.05 -0.81
N LYS A 500 15.13 -0.03 -1.36
CA LYS A 500 14.94 0.02 -2.81
C LYS A 500 16.23 0.43 -3.48
N TYR A 501 16.99 -0.58 -3.82
CA TYR A 501 18.17 -0.42 -4.62
C TYR A 501 17.79 -0.17 -6.07
N SER A 502 17.53 1.10 -6.39
CA SER A 502 17.73 1.56 -7.75
C SER A 502 19.23 1.41 -8.04
N GLY A 503 19.60 0.80 -9.17
CA GLY A 503 20.99 0.47 -9.51
C GLY A 503 21.98 1.66 -9.51
N SER A 504 21.52 2.87 -9.20
CA SER A 504 22.27 4.09 -8.92
C SER A 504 22.75 4.22 -7.46
N GLY A 505 22.95 3.11 -6.72
CA GLY A 505 23.30 3.12 -5.28
C GLY A 505 24.69 2.58 -4.84
N TRP A 506 25.53 2.05 -5.73
CA TRP A 506 26.74 1.25 -5.38
C TRP A 506 27.97 1.95 -4.75
N VAL A 507 27.90 3.22 -4.35
CA VAL A 507 29.12 3.92 -3.90
C VAL A 507 29.41 3.76 -2.40
N GLY A 508 28.46 3.35 -1.57
CA GLY A 508 28.69 3.28 -0.11
C GLY A 508 29.64 2.17 0.39
N LEU A 509 29.80 1.08 -0.36
CA LEU A 509 30.58 -0.09 0.10
C LEU A 509 32.04 -0.07 -0.38
N GLN A 510 32.34 0.64 -1.47
CA GLN A 510 33.69 0.70 -2.01
C GLN A 510 34.54 1.84 -1.41
N GLU A 511 33.90 2.91 -0.90
CA GLU A 511 34.60 4.00 -0.20
C GLU A 511 34.84 3.72 1.31
N SER A 512 34.12 2.77 1.91
CA SER A 512 34.30 2.41 3.34
C SER A 512 35.39 1.36 3.59
N LEU A 513 35.76 0.58 2.57
CA LEU A 513 36.89 -0.34 2.60
C LEU A 513 38.11 0.33 1.98
N GLY A 514 38.74 1.22 2.75
CA GLY A 514 40.06 1.76 2.42
C GLY A 514 41.13 0.67 2.43
N VAL A 515 41.17 -0.16 1.39
CA VAL A 515 42.29 -1.06 1.10
C VAL A 515 42.43 -1.13 -0.42
N GLY A 516 43.49 -0.51 -0.94
CA GLY A 516 43.95 -0.83 -2.28
C GLY A 516 44.38 -2.29 -2.31
N VAL A 517 43.65 -3.13 -3.05
CA VAL A 517 44.13 -4.48 -3.39
C VAL A 517 44.01 -4.66 -4.90
N SER A 518 45.18 -4.69 -5.53
CA SER A 518 45.41 -5.23 -6.87
C SER A 518 44.91 -6.67 -6.91
N VAL A 519 43.96 -6.97 -7.79
CA VAL A 519 43.57 -8.37 -8.05
C VAL A 519 44.48 -8.91 -9.15
N ALA A 520 45.59 -9.51 -8.71
CA ALA A 520 46.23 -10.59 -9.46
C ALA A 520 45.22 -11.75 -9.62
N GLY A 521 45.27 -12.40 -10.78
CA GLY A 521 44.26 -13.36 -11.23
C GLY A 521 43.97 -14.51 -10.27
N GLY A 522 42.69 -14.85 -10.17
CA GLY A 522 42.18 -16.07 -9.53
C GLY A 522 40.80 -16.38 -10.08
N ALA A 523 40.61 -17.61 -10.57
CA ALA A 523 39.44 -18.08 -11.29
C ALA A 523 38.17 -18.21 -10.42
N PHE A 524 37.01 -18.02 -11.05
CA PHE A 524 35.69 -18.41 -10.53
C PHE A 524 35.55 -19.95 -10.48
N PRO A 525 35.03 -20.54 -9.41
CA PRO A 525 34.45 -21.89 -9.46
C PRO A 525 32.93 -21.84 -9.71
N GLY A 526 32.50 -22.57 -10.75
CA GLY A 526 31.21 -23.30 -10.84
C GLY A 526 29.97 -22.56 -11.30
#